data_AF-A0A023BZ48-F1
#
_entry.id   AF-A0A023BZ48-F1
#
_cell.length_a   1.000
_cell.length_b   1.000
_cell.length_c   1.000
_cell.angle_alpha   90.00
_cell.angle_beta   90.00
_cell.angle_gamma   90.00
#
_symmetry.space_group_name_H-M   'P 1'
#
loop_
_entity.id
_entity.type
_entity.pdbx_description
1 polymer ?
#
loop_
_entity_poly.entity_id
_entity_poly.type
_entity_poly.pdbx_seq_one_letter_code
_entity_poly.pdbx_strand_id
1 'polypeptide(L)' 'MKTKRVYLSIMVFTVFFILSSCISTDDDFIERNDDDGDGVINVIDECSRTPKGVVVDAVGCPAEED' A
#
# COMPACT_ATOMS: atom_id res chain seq x y z
N MET A 1 -8.78 -40.14 14.42
CA MET A 1 -8.47 -39.35 13.20
C MET A 1 -9.16 -37.97 13.20
N LYS A 2 -9.22 -37.27 14.35
CA LYS A 2 -9.87 -35.94 14.48
C LYS A 2 -8.87 -34.77 14.54
N THR A 3 -7.58 -35.07 14.65
CA THR A 3 -6.49 -34.10 14.78
C THR A 3 -6.15 -33.37 13.50
N LYS A 4 -6.33 -33.97 12.31
CA LYS A 4 -6.01 -33.33 11.03
C LYS A 4 -6.93 -32.15 10.68
N ARG A 5 -8.22 -32.23 11.03
CA ARG A 5 -9.20 -31.14 10.78
C ARG A 5 -8.98 -29.97 11.73
N VAL A 6 -8.73 -30.25 13.00
CA VAL A 6 -8.40 -29.23 14.02
C VAL A 6 -7.04 -28.60 13.73
N TYR A 7 -6.03 -29.40 13.35
CA TYR A 7 -4.71 -28.91 12.96
C TYR A 7 -4.77 -28.03 11.70
N LEU A 8 -5.56 -28.43 10.68
CA LEU A 8 -5.74 -27.62 9.47
C LEU A 8 -6.48 -26.32 9.78
N SER A 9 -7.53 -26.34 10.62
CA SER A 9 -8.22 -25.11 11.05
C SER A 9 -7.33 -24.20 11.90
N ILE A 10 -6.54 -24.74 12.82
CA ILE A 10 -5.59 -23.96 13.64
C ILE A 10 -4.48 -23.39 12.76
N MET A 11 -3.87 -24.19 11.88
CA MET A 11 -2.83 -23.73 10.94
C MET A 11 -3.35 -22.62 10.04
N VAL A 12 -4.57 -22.75 9.49
CA VAL A 12 -5.18 -21.71 8.64
C VAL A 12 -5.47 -20.44 9.44
N PHE A 13 -5.94 -20.55 10.69
CA PHE A 13 -6.21 -19.38 11.54
C PHE A 13 -4.93 -18.67 11.97
N THR A 14 -3.88 -19.42 12.35
CA THR A 14 -2.57 -18.84 12.68
C THR A 14 -1.89 -18.26 11.46
N VAL A 15 -1.97 -18.92 10.29
CA VAL A 15 -1.38 -18.40 9.06
C VAL A 15 -2.14 -17.16 8.58
N PHE A 16 -3.47 -17.09 8.73
CA PHE A 16 -4.25 -15.89 8.41
C PHE A 16 -3.93 -14.70 9.32
N PHE A 17 -3.73 -14.94 10.63
CA PHE A 17 -3.32 -13.90 11.60
C PHE A 17 -1.86 -13.45 11.40
N ILE A 18 -0.95 -14.38 11.07
CA ILE A 18 0.46 -14.08 10.80
C ILE A 18 0.62 -13.39 9.44
N LEU A 19 -0.15 -13.80 8.42
CA LEU A 19 -0.21 -13.12 7.12
C LEU A 19 -0.93 -11.77 7.20
N SER A 20 -1.93 -11.59 8.07
CA SER A 20 -2.51 -10.26 8.36
C SER A 20 -1.52 -9.31 9.03
N SER A 21 -0.49 -9.83 9.70
CA SER A 21 0.54 -8.99 10.35
C SER A 21 1.71 -8.65 9.41
N CYS A 22 1.73 -9.20 8.18
CA CYS A 22 2.80 -8.96 7.20
C CYS A 22 2.28 -8.93 5.75
N ILE A 23 0.99 -8.66 5.53
CA ILE A 23 0.46 -8.27 4.20
C ILE A 23 0.70 -6.77 4.06
N SER A 24 1.98 -6.42 3.94
CA SER A 24 2.42 -5.25 3.21
C SER A 24 2.55 -5.71 1.75
N THR A 25 1.41 -5.85 1.08
CA THR A 25 1.37 -6.04 -0.37
C THR A 25 2.06 -4.83 -0.99
N ASP A 26 3.29 -5.04 -1.44
CA ASP A 26 3.90 -4.47 -2.64
C ASP A 26 4.05 -2.94 -2.78
N ASP A 27 3.60 -2.11 -1.82
CA ASP A 27 3.61 -0.63 -1.95
C ASP A 27 4.69 0.09 -1.10
N ASP A 28 5.42 -0.64 -0.24
CA ASP A 28 6.41 -0.06 0.69
C ASP A 28 7.68 0.51 0.01
N PHE A 29 7.82 0.38 -1.31
CA PHE A 29 8.93 1.00 -2.05
C PHE A 29 8.56 2.33 -2.70
N ILE A 30 7.27 2.61 -2.95
CA ILE A 30 6.81 3.92 -3.44
C ILE A 30 6.60 4.88 -2.26
N GLU A 31 5.96 4.43 -1.17
CA GLU A 31 5.65 5.29 -0.01
C GLU A 31 6.90 5.83 0.72
N ARG A 32 8.04 5.12 0.68
CA ARG A 32 9.29 5.62 1.27
C ARG A 32 9.98 6.72 0.47
N ASN A 33 9.57 6.93 -0.78
CA ASN A 33 10.20 7.88 -1.69
C ASN A 33 9.15 8.77 -2.37
N ASP A 34 8.02 8.95 -1.71
CA ASP A 34 6.91 9.85 -2.01
C ASP A 34 6.67 10.66 -0.74
N ASP A 35 7.18 11.90 -0.70
CA ASP A 35 7.23 12.73 0.50
C ASP A 35 5.87 13.34 0.88
N ASP A 36 4.97 13.52 -0.10
CA ASP A 36 3.65 14.12 0.11
C ASP A 36 2.49 13.10 0.07
N GLY A 37 2.76 11.90 -0.43
CA GLY A 37 1.86 10.76 -0.41
C GLY A 37 0.78 10.84 -1.49
N ASP A 38 1.08 11.48 -2.63
CA ASP A 38 0.15 11.61 -3.74
C ASP A 38 0.18 10.41 -4.72
N GLY A 39 1.10 9.46 -4.51
CA GLY A 39 1.28 8.27 -5.33
C GLY A 39 2.37 8.41 -6.41
N VAL A 40 3.08 9.53 -6.45
CA VAL A 40 4.16 9.82 -7.37
C VAL A 40 5.50 9.91 -6.61
N ILE A 41 6.50 9.17 -7.08
CA ILE A 41 7.82 9.18 -6.43
C ILE A 41 8.52 10.54 -6.62
N ASN A 42 9.19 11.03 -5.58
CA ASN A 42 9.93 12.30 -5.53
C ASN A 42 10.90 12.54 -6.71
N VAL A 43 11.35 11.48 -7.40
CA VAL A 43 12.26 11.58 -8.55
C VAL A 43 11.57 11.93 -9.86
N ILE A 44 10.26 11.69 -9.97
CA ILE A 44 9.43 12.07 -11.13
C ILE A 44 8.37 13.12 -10.76
N ASP A 45 8.16 13.37 -9.48
CA ASP A 45 7.26 14.39 -8.97
C ASP A 45 7.84 15.81 -9.20
N GLU A 46 7.18 16.58 -10.06
CA GLU A 46 7.49 17.98 -10.33
C GLU A 46 6.90 18.93 -9.28
N CYS A 47 5.92 18.46 -8.52
CA CYS A 47 5.12 19.20 -7.56
C CYS A 47 5.22 18.59 -6.15
N SER A 48 6.37 18.74 -5.49
CA SER A 48 6.71 18.14 -4.16
C SER A 48 5.83 18.51 -2.94
N ARG A 49 4.68 19.15 -3.17
CA ARG A 49 3.68 19.54 -2.18
C ARG A 49 2.28 19.54 -2.79
N THR A 50 1.83 18.41 -3.27
CA THR A 50 0.47 18.22 -3.71
C THR A 50 -0.50 18.38 -2.52
N PRO A 51 -1.58 19.17 -2.67
CA PRO A 51 -2.62 19.23 -1.65
C PRO A 51 -3.31 17.87 -1.51
N LYS A 52 -3.43 17.38 -0.28
CA LYS A 52 -4.09 16.08 -0.02
C LYS A 52 -5.54 16.09 -0.52
N GLY A 53 -5.91 15.05 -1.26
CA GLY A 53 -7.26 14.86 -1.81
C GLY A 53 -7.50 15.53 -3.16
N VAL A 54 -6.45 16.04 -3.82
CA VAL A 54 -6.49 16.51 -5.20
C VAL A 54 -6.07 15.36 -6.13
N VAL A 55 -6.67 15.29 -7.31
CA VAL A 55 -6.25 14.36 -8.36
C VAL A 55 -4.95 14.88 -8.97
N VAL A 56 -3.92 14.05 -8.98
CA VAL A 56 -2.65 14.37 -9.62
C VAL A 56 -2.54 13.75 -11.00
N ASP A 57 -1.73 14.39 -11.85
CA ASP A 57 -1.35 13.88 -13.15
C ASP A 57 -0.15 12.91 -13.06
N ALA A 58 0.41 12.54 -14.21
CA ALA A 58 1.54 11.60 -14.27
C ALA A 58 2.87 12.16 -13.72
N VAL A 59 2.93 13.47 -13.46
CA VAL A 59 4.13 14.15 -12.92
C VAL A 59 3.92 14.63 -11.48
N GLY A 60 2.84 14.20 -10.80
CA GLY A 60 2.58 14.58 -9.41
C GLY A 60 1.97 15.98 -9.27
N CYS A 61 1.64 16.67 -10.37
CA CYS A 61 1.04 17.99 -10.27
C CYS A 61 -0.49 17.91 -10.24
N PRO A 62 -1.18 18.89 -9.61
CA PRO A 62 -2.64 18.96 -9.64
C PRO A 62 -3.17 18.89 -11.07
N ALA A 63 -3.94 17.85 -11.37
CA ALA A 63 -4.65 17.77 -12.63
C ALA A 63 -5.67 18.92 -12.64
N GLU A 64 -5.54 19.84 -13.61
CA GLU A 64 -6.51 20.92 -13.75
C GLU A 64 -7.87 20.29 -14.11
N GLU A 65 -8.81 20.35 -13.16
CA GLU A 65 -10.21 20.03 -13.41
C GLU A 65 -10.82 21.18 -14.22
N ASP A 66 -10.91 21.02 -15.54
CA ASP A 66 -11.68 21.90 -16.44
C ASP A 66 -13.19 21.95 -16.08
#